data_AF-L7LT15-F1
#
_entry.id   AF-L7LT15-F1
#
_cell.length_a   1.000
_cell.length_b   1.000
_cell.length_c   1.000
_cell.angle_alpha   90.00
_cell.angle_beta   90.00
_cell.angle_gamma   90.00
#
_symmetry.space_group_name_H-M   'P 1'
#
loop_
_entity.id
_entity.type
_entity.pdbx_description
1 polymer ?
#
loop_
_entity_poly.entity_id
_entity_poly.type
_entity_poly.pdbx_seq_one_letter_code
_entity_poly.pdbx_strand_id
1 'polypeptide(L)'
;MREKHMLTILIVVGSIAILGSIKVPLKTVPSMRNFVNTTEEIWTYITSEDTKIECKADEKLYLSLISIEFQRSYYYRMKKMCYSLVGRFDPQHKEVMTIHSPGQKKYDLRVRNSSVHAPPGGKCLKYFQLKAKGQEYKLYKNYCQYLLHRPHTNQFNCTEKKTPYI
;
A
#
# COMPACT_ATOMS: atom_id res chain seq x y z
N MET A 1 12.98 -48.94 -63.39
CA MET A 1 13.13 -47.63 -64.05
C MET A 1 12.61 -46.55 -63.12
N ARG A 2 13.27 -45.39 -63.11
CA ARG A 2 13.12 -44.25 -62.20
C ARG A 2 12.69 -43.05 -63.04
N GLU A 3 11.62 -42.35 -62.64
CA GLU A 3 11.34 -40.93 -62.92
C GLU A 3 10.07 -40.54 -62.12
N LYS A 4 10.20 -39.89 -60.95
CA LYS A 4 10.33 -38.45 -60.67
C LYS A 4 9.07 -37.61 -60.95
N HIS A 5 8.39 -37.30 -59.82
CA HIS A 5 7.73 -36.04 -59.43
C HIS A 5 6.69 -35.39 -60.35
N MET A 6 5.50 -35.18 -59.80
CA MET A 6 4.90 -33.84 -59.64
C MET A 6 3.87 -33.89 -58.49
N LEU A 7 4.25 -33.27 -57.36
CA LEU A 7 3.34 -32.96 -56.25
C LEU A 7 2.34 -31.89 -56.74
N THR A 8 1.05 -32.07 -56.48
CA THR A 8 0.10 -30.96 -56.49
C THR A 8 -0.49 -30.83 -55.09
N ILE A 9 0.17 -30.02 -54.27
CA ILE A 9 -0.33 -29.58 -52.96
C ILE A 9 -1.43 -28.55 -53.24
N LEU A 10 -2.68 -28.90 -52.97
CA LEU A 10 -3.77 -27.91 -52.90
C LEU A 10 -3.69 -27.21 -51.53
N ILE A 11 -2.88 -26.14 -51.46
CA ILE A 11 -2.92 -25.20 -50.34
C ILE A 11 -4.23 -24.41 -50.48
N VAL A 12 -5.27 -24.82 -49.76
CA VAL A 12 -6.41 -23.94 -49.52
C VAL A 12 -5.94 -22.91 -48.50
N VAL A 13 -5.51 -21.75 -49.01
CA VAL A 13 -5.30 -20.53 -48.22
C VAL A 13 -6.69 -20.05 -47.77
N GLY A 14 -7.22 -20.71 -46.75
CA GLY A 14 -8.39 -20.26 -46.01
C GLY A 14 -7.93 -19.29 -44.93
N SER A 15 -7.81 -18.02 -45.29
CA SER A 15 -7.58 -16.93 -44.34
C SER A 15 -8.77 -16.79 -43.39
N ILE A 16 -8.83 -17.60 -42.33
CA ILE A 16 -9.61 -17.21 -41.14
C ILE A 16 -8.70 -16.32 -40.29
N ALA A 17 -8.56 -15.08 -40.75
CA ALA A 17 -8.00 -14.00 -39.97
C ALA A 17 -9.04 -13.51 -38.96
N ILE A 18 -9.33 -14.29 -37.91
CA ILE A 18 -9.89 -13.76 -36.66
C ILE A 18 -9.32 -14.53 -35.47
N LEU A 19 -8.03 -14.32 -35.19
CA LEU A 19 -7.57 -14.31 -33.81
C LEU A 19 -7.47 -12.84 -33.42
N GLY A 20 -8.65 -12.25 -33.15
CA GLY A 20 -8.73 -11.00 -32.43
C GLY A 20 -7.83 -11.16 -31.20
N SER A 21 -6.80 -10.32 -31.12
CA SER A 21 -5.83 -10.37 -30.02
C SER A 21 -6.63 -10.47 -28.73
N ILE A 22 -6.45 -11.56 -27.98
CA ILE A 22 -6.95 -11.65 -26.62
C ILE A 22 -6.30 -10.46 -25.91
N LYS A 23 -7.05 -9.36 -25.76
CA LYS A 23 -6.64 -8.24 -24.94
C LYS A 23 -6.68 -8.77 -23.52
N VAL A 24 -5.62 -9.46 -23.11
CA VAL A 24 -5.40 -9.77 -21.70
C VAL A 24 -5.51 -8.42 -21.00
N PRO A 25 -6.47 -8.24 -20.08
CA PRO A 25 -6.63 -6.97 -19.40
C PRO A 25 -5.29 -6.63 -18.77
N LEU A 26 -4.68 -5.52 -19.20
CA LEU A 26 -3.44 -5.06 -18.64
C LEU A 26 -3.69 -4.89 -17.13
N LYS A 27 -3.12 -5.79 -16.33
CA LYS A 27 -3.27 -5.77 -14.88
C LYS A 27 -2.63 -4.47 -14.39
N THR A 28 -3.44 -3.45 -14.16
CA THR A 28 -2.97 -2.16 -13.66
C THR A 28 -2.43 -2.38 -12.27
N VAL A 29 -1.10 -2.34 -12.14
CA VAL A 29 -0.43 -2.41 -10.85
C VAL A 29 -0.72 -1.10 -10.11
N PRO A 30 -1.38 -1.13 -8.94
CA PRO A 30 -1.66 0.10 -8.20
C PRO A 30 -0.37 0.80 -7.81
N SER A 31 -0.27 2.10 -8.11
CA SER A 31 0.90 2.89 -7.73
C SER A 31 0.84 3.31 -6.27
N MET A 32 1.92 3.10 -5.53
CA MET A 32 2.07 3.61 -4.16
C MET A 32 1.95 5.12 -4.11
N ARG A 33 2.49 5.83 -5.11
CA ARG A 33 2.34 7.28 -5.23
C ARG A 33 0.87 7.68 -5.31
N ASN A 34 0.07 6.98 -6.12
CA ASN A 34 -1.36 7.25 -6.22
C ASN A 34 -2.07 6.97 -4.90
N PHE A 35 -1.72 5.89 -4.19
CA PHE A 35 -2.29 5.56 -2.90
C PHE A 35 -2.04 6.66 -1.85
N VAL A 36 -0.80 7.16 -1.75
CA VAL A 36 -0.44 8.21 -0.77
C VAL A 36 -0.80 9.62 -1.23
N ASN A 37 -1.16 9.82 -2.49
CA ASN A 37 -1.64 11.12 -2.99
C ASN A 37 -3.09 11.38 -2.57
N THR A 38 -3.27 11.66 -1.28
CA THR A 38 -4.54 12.04 -0.68
C THR A 38 -4.30 13.16 0.33
N THR A 39 -5.35 13.90 0.70
CA THR A 39 -5.36 14.81 1.86
C THR A 39 -5.95 14.15 3.10
N GLU A 40 -6.55 12.97 2.94
CA GLU A 40 -7.08 12.17 4.04
C GLU A 40 -5.97 11.50 4.86
N GLU A 41 -6.23 11.26 6.14
CA GLU A 41 -5.40 10.38 6.96
C GLU A 41 -5.34 8.97 6.38
N ILE A 42 -4.13 8.39 6.41
CA ILE A 42 -3.91 6.99 6.06
C ILE A 42 -3.71 6.22 7.35
N TRP A 43 -4.69 5.39 7.69
CA TRP A 43 -4.69 4.58 8.90
C TRP A 43 -4.01 3.24 8.67
N THR A 44 -3.15 2.82 9.61
CA THR A 44 -2.82 1.40 9.75
C THR A 44 -4.01 0.70 10.40
N TYR A 45 -4.72 -0.09 9.61
CA TYR A 45 -5.87 -0.86 10.08
C TYR A 45 -5.42 -2.04 10.94
N ILE A 46 -4.44 -2.79 10.42
CA ILE A 46 -3.86 -4.00 11.01
C ILE A 46 -2.34 -4.00 10.80
N THR A 47 -1.59 -4.56 11.74
CA THR A 47 -0.14 -4.79 11.63
C THR A 47 0.25 -6.23 12.00
N SER A 48 1.40 -6.70 11.53
CA SER A 48 2.03 -7.96 11.98
C SER A 48 2.94 -7.76 13.19
N GLU A 49 3.16 -6.50 13.60
CA GLU A 49 3.98 -6.15 14.76
C GLU A 49 3.22 -6.43 16.05
N ASP A 50 3.80 -7.24 16.95
CA ASP A 50 3.30 -7.33 18.33
C ASP A 50 3.60 -6.02 19.06
N THR A 51 2.56 -5.22 19.29
CA THR A 51 2.68 -3.88 19.84
C THR A 51 1.45 -3.46 20.63
N LYS A 52 1.66 -2.54 21.57
CA LYS A 52 0.61 -1.93 22.40
C LYS A 52 0.18 -0.54 21.90
N ILE A 53 0.69 -0.12 20.74
CA ILE A 53 0.28 1.15 20.14
C ILE A 53 -1.09 1.00 19.48
N GLU A 54 -1.77 2.12 19.29
CA GLU A 54 -3.10 2.18 18.68
C GLU A 54 -3.20 3.40 17.76
N CYS A 55 -4.20 3.43 16.89
CA CYS A 55 -4.51 4.60 16.06
C CYS A 55 -3.28 5.15 15.31
N LYS A 56 -2.47 4.26 14.73
CA LYS A 56 -1.32 4.63 13.92
C LYS A 56 -1.81 5.22 12.59
N ALA A 57 -1.45 6.46 12.30
CA ALA A 57 -1.85 7.20 11.11
C ALA A 57 -0.68 7.93 10.47
N ASP A 58 -0.76 8.09 9.16
CA ASP A 58 0.15 8.91 8.36
C ASP A 58 -0.64 10.07 7.72
N GLU A 59 -0.12 11.29 7.89
CA GLU A 59 -0.60 12.51 7.28
C GLU A 59 0.44 13.03 6.27
N LYS A 60 0.02 13.26 5.02
CA LYS A 60 0.92 13.73 3.96
C LYS A 60 1.26 15.21 4.19
N LEU A 61 2.56 15.52 4.27
CA LEU A 61 3.05 16.90 4.35
C LEU A 61 3.42 17.43 2.96
N TYR A 62 4.21 16.67 2.20
CA TYR A 62 4.65 17.06 0.86
C TYR A 62 4.77 15.84 -0.05
N LEU A 63 4.47 16.00 -1.34
CA LEU A 63 4.57 14.95 -2.34
C LEU A 63 5.25 15.46 -3.61
N SER A 64 6.33 14.78 -4.00
CA SER A 64 7.04 15.03 -5.26
C SER A 64 6.80 13.90 -6.27
N LEU A 65 7.58 13.88 -7.35
CA LEU A 65 7.62 12.76 -8.29
C LEU A 65 8.36 11.54 -7.72
N ILE A 66 9.35 11.76 -6.84
CA ILE A 66 10.28 10.71 -6.37
C ILE A 66 10.15 10.38 -4.88
N SER A 67 9.42 11.20 -4.13
CA SER A 67 9.33 11.06 -2.67
C SER A 67 8.04 11.63 -2.09
N ILE A 68 7.77 11.23 -0.86
CA ILE A 68 6.76 11.79 0.02
C ILE A 68 7.42 12.14 1.36
N GLU A 69 7.07 13.28 1.93
CA GLU A 69 7.26 13.57 3.35
C GLU A 69 5.90 13.48 4.04
N PHE A 70 5.86 12.77 5.16
CA PHE A 70 4.63 12.57 5.91
C PHE A 70 4.90 12.56 7.41
N GLN A 71 3.92 12.99 8.18
CA GLN A 71 3.91 12.93 9.63
C GLN A 71 3.23 11.65 10.06
N ARG A 72 3.96 10.77 10.74
CA ARG A 72 3.39 9.58 11.38
C ARG A 72 3.01 9.89 12.81
N SER A 73 1.82 9.51 13.20
CA SER A 73 1.36 9.56 14.59
C SER A 73 0.83 8.20 15.06
N TYR A 74 0.85 7.97 16.36
CA TYR A 74 0.23 6.83 17.02
C TYR A 74 -0.05 7.15 18.48
N TYR A 75 -0.89 6.34 19.13
CA TYR A 75 -1.17 6.44 20.55
C TYR A 75 -0.52 5.30 21.31
N TYR A 76 0.15 5.61 22.42
CA TYR A 76 0.63 4.64 23.40
C TYR A 76 0.19 5.09 24.79
N ARG A 77 -0.57 4.25 25.50
CA ARG A 77 -1.14 4.58 26.83
C ARG A 77 -1.82 5.97 26.84
N MET A 78 -2.68 6.23 25.86
CA MET A 78 -3.39 7.50 25.64
C MET A 78 -2.53 8.74 25.35
N LYS A 79 -1.20 8.59 25.20
CA LYS A 79 -0.31 9.66 24.76
C LYS A 79 -0.11 9.58 23.25
N LYS A 80 -0.31 10.70 22.55
CA LYS A 80 -0.03 10.81 21.12
C LYS A 80 1.47 11.02 20.93
N MET A 81 2.07 10.18 20.10
CA MET A 81 3.45 10.28 19.65
C MET A 81 3.45 10.62 18.16
N CYS A 82 4.35 11.50 17.72
CA CYS A 82 4.42 12.00 16.34
C CYS A 82 5.88 12.14 15.90
N TYR A 83 6.16 11.87 14.61
CA TYR A 83 7.47 12.11 13.99
C TYR A 83 7.34 12.18 12.46
N SER A 84 8.25 12.90 11.80
CA SER A 84 8.29 13.00 10.33
C SER A 84 9.12 11.87 9.72
N LEU A 85 8.67 11.38 8.56
CA LEU A 85 9.35 10.37 7.77
C LEU A 85 9.39 10.77 6.30
N VAL A 86 10.40 10.25 5.59
CA VAL A 86 10.51 10.36 4.14
C VAL A 86 10.36 8.97 3.52
N GLY A 87 9.40 8.86 2.59
CA GLY A 87 9.26 7.72 1.70
C GLY A 87 9.87 8.02 0.33
N ARG A 88 10.61 7.08 -0.25
CA ARG A 88 11.14 7.16 -1.63
C ARG A 88 10.39 6.19 -2.53
N PHE A 89 9.91 6.66 -3.67
CA PHE A 89 9.25 5.80 -4.66
C PHE A 89 10.29 5.07 -5.49
N ASP A 90 10.04 3.78 -5.76
CA ASP A 90 10.87 3.01 -6.67
C ASP A 90 10.50 3.36 -8.13
N PRO A 91 11.46 3.78 -8.98
CA PRO A 91 11.17 4.19 -10.35
C PRO A 91 10.78 3.01 -11.26
N GLN A 92 11.19 1.79 -10.93
CA GLN A 92 10.90 0.56 -11.69
C GLN A 92 9.63 -0.13 -11.14
N HIS A 93 9.50 -0.18 -9.82
CA HIS A 93 8.41 -0.87 -9.12
C HIS A 93 7.42 0.14 -8.54
N LYS A 94 6.42 0.56 -9.35
CA LYS A 94 5.46 1.62 -8.99
C LYS A 94 4.64 1.33 -7.73
N GLU A 95 4.53 0.06 -7.34
CA GLU A 95 3.89 -0.45 -6.14
C GLU A 95 4.80 -0.43 -4.89
N VAL A 96 6.02 0.06 -5.00
CA VAL A 96 6.99 0.08 -3.92
C VAL A 96 7.33 1.50 -3.50
N MET A 97 7.27 1.72 -2.19
CA MET A 97 7.81 2.89 -1.52
C MET A 97 8.70 2.41 -0.37
N THR A 98 9.93 2.89 -0.30
CA THR A 98 10.86 2.55 0.77
C THR A 98 10.88 3.65 1.82
N ILE A 99 10.87 3.25 3.09
CA ILE A 99 11.07 4.14 4.23
C ILE A 99 12.30 3.60 4.95
N HIS A 100 13.27 4.46 5.24
CA HIS A 100 14.45 4.05 5.99
C HIS A 100 14.06 3.85 7.46
N SER A 101 13.99 2.59 7.90
CA SER A 101 13.73 2.21 9.28
C SER A 101 14.70 1.10 9.66
N PRO A 102 15.51 1.26 10.72
CA PRO A 102 16.26 0.14 11.27
C PRO A 102 15.26 -0.90 11.83
N GLY A 103 15.61 -2.19 11.72
CA GLY A 103 14.87 -3.27 12.36
C GLY A 103 14.33 -4.35 11.41
N GLN A 104 13.54 -5.25 11.98
CA GLN A 104 12.96 -6.39 11.27
C GLN A 104 11.82 -5.95 10.34
N LYS A 105 11.69 -6.66 9.21
CA LYS A 105 10.61 -6.45 8.25
C LYS A 105 9.25 -6.80 8.90
N LYS A 106 8.36 -5.80 8.96
CA LYS A 106 6.98 -5.90 9.46
C LYS A 106 6.01 -5.55 8.35
N TYR A 107 4.78 -6.04 8.44
CA TYR A 107 3.72 -5.77 7.47
C TYR A 107 2.60 -4.96 8.11
N ASP A 108 2.12 -3.94 7.40
CA ASP A 108 0.95 -3.14 7.77
C ASP A 108 -0.09 -3.23 6.65
N LEU A 109 -1.37 -3.42 6.99
CA LEU A 109 -2.49 -3.16 6.08
C LEU A 109 -3.00 -1.74 6.37
N ARG A 110 -2.93 -0.87 5.36
CA ARG A 110 -3.32 0.53 5.48
C ARG A 110 -4.52 0.88 4.61
N VAL A 111 -5.34 1.79 5.09
CA VAL A 111 -6.55 2.27 4.43
C VAL A 111 -6.62 3.80 4.52
N ARG A 112 -7.26 4.43 3.53
CA ARG A 112 -7.57 5.86 3.62
C ARG A 112 -8.75 6.10 4.56
N ASN A 113 -8.83 7.29 5.12
CA ASN A 113 -9.88 7.67 6.06
C ASN A 113 -11.29 7.42 5.50
N SER A 114 -11.53 7.75 4.22
CA SER A 114 -12.80 7.50 3.53
C SER A 114 -13.26 6.04 3.51
N SER A 115 -12.35 5.08 3.68
CA SER A 115 -12.62 3.64 3.59
C SER A 115 -12.78 2.93 4.93
N VAL A 116 -12.64 3.64 6.07
CA VAL A 116 -12.58 3.01 7.41
C VAL A 116 -13.91 2.43 7.91
N HIS A 117 -15.04 2.91 7.38
CA HIS A 117 -16.38 2.44 7.77
C HIS A 117 -16.74 1.08 7.12
N ALA A 118 -15.95 0.63 6.15
CA ALA A 118 -16.07 -0.69 5.55
C ALA A 118 -14.86 -1.56 5.94
N PRO A 119 -15.04 -2.89 6.10
CA PRO A 119 -13.91 -3.79 6.22
C PRO A 119 -12.96 -3.68 5.01
N PRO A 120 -11.64 -3.82 5.20
CA PRO A 120 -10.72 -3.91 4.09
C PRO A 120 -11.14 -5.00 3.09
N GLY A 121 -11.04 -4.70 1.79
CA GLY A 121 -11.43 -5.65 0.76
C GLY A 121 -10.74 -7.00 0.93
N GLY A 122 -11.48 -8.10 0.73
CA GLY A 122 -10.99 -9.45 1.03
C GLY A 122 -9.69 -9.84 0.32
N LYS A 123 -9.41 -9.28 -0.87
CA LYS A 123 -8.12 -9.46 -1.56
C LYS A 123 -6.95 -8.82 -0.80
N CYS A 124 -7.12 -7.62 -0.26
CA CYS A 124 -6.12 -6.93 0.55
C CYS A 124 -5.86 -7.69 1.86
N LEU A 125 -6.93 -8.12 2.53
CA LEU A 125 -6.83 -8.86 3.78
C LEU A 125 -6.10 -10.20 3.60
N LYS A 126 -6.48 -10.99 2.58
CA LYS A 126 -5.80 -12.26 2.27
C LYS A 126 -4.31 -12.05 1.93
N TYR A 127 -4.00 -11.02 1.15
CA TYR A 127 -2.61 -10.70 0.81
C TYR A 127 -1.79 -10.33 2.06
N PHE A 128 -2.37 -9.54 2.97
CA PHE A 128 -1.74 -9.23 4.25
C PHE A 128 -1.47 -10.50 5.07
N GLN A 129 -2.49 -11.34 5.27
CA GLN A 129 -2.37 -12.57 6.07
C GLN A 129 -1.30 -13.52 5.53
N LEU A 130 -1.21 -13.66 4.21
CA LEU A 130 -0.15 -14.42 3.55
C LEU A 130 1.25 -13.86 3.85
N LYS A 131 1.43 -12.53 3.79
CA LYS A 131 2.73 -11.90 4.05
C LYS A 131 3.11 -11.90 5.52
N ALA A 132 2.13 -11.67 6.40
CA ALA A 132 2.28 -11.62 7.84
C ALA A 132 2.34 -13.01 8.50
N LYS A 133 2.22 -14.11 7.73
CA LYS A 133 2.18 -15.49 8.24
C LYS A 133 1.13 -15.68 9.34
N GLY A 134 -0.02 -15.03 9.18
CA GLY A 134 -1.12 -15.06 10.15
C GLY A 134 -0.95 -14.17 11.39
N GLN A 135 0.16 -13.44 11.55
CA GLN A 135 0.30 -12.46 12.64
C GLN A 135 -0.55 -11.22 12.35
N GLU A 136 -1.53 -10.95 13.21
CA GLU A 136 -2.52 -9.90 12.98
C GLU A 136 -2.86 -9.16 14.28
N TYR A 137 -2.55 -7.86 14.33
CA TYR A 137 -2.87 -6.97 15.45
C TYR A 137 -3.62 -5.74 14.92
N LYS A 138 -4.86 -5.55 15.39
CA LYS A 138 -5.73 -4.45 14.95
C LYS A 138 -5.34 -3.15 15.65
N LEU A 139 -4.86 -2.16 14.88
CA LEU A 139 -4.47 -0.84 15.40
C LEU A 139 -5.59 0.19 15.25
N TYR A 140 -6.40 0.09 14.20
CA TYR A 140 -7.53 0.99 13.99
C TYR A 140 -8.77 0.52 14.75
N LYS A 141 -9.35 1.43 15.52
CA LYS A 141 -10.60 1.26 16.27
C LYS A 141 -11.48 2.48 16.01
N ASN A 142 -12.79 2.33 16.16
CA ASN A 142 -13.74 3.42 15.84
C ASN A 142 -13.45 4.71 16.60
N TYR A 143 -12.90 4.62 17.82
CA TYR A 143 -12.54 5.81 18.59
C TYR A 143 -11.32 6.58 18.07
N CYS A 144 -10.55 6.02 17.13
CA CYS A 144 -9.45 6.74 16.50
C CYS A 144 -9.96 8.00 15.77
N GLN A 145 -11.21 7.97 15.26
CA GLN A 145 -11.83 9.16 14.66
C GLN A 145 -12.08 10.28 15.67
N TYR A 146 -12.54 9.93 16.87
CA TYR A 146 -12.72 10.92 17.93
C TYR A 146 -11.38 11.51 18.38
N LEU A 147 -10.32 10.70 18.37
CA LEU A 147 -8.97 11.14 18.72
C LEU A 147 -8.32 12.05 17.67
N LEU A 148 -8.75 12.04 16.40
CA LEU A 148 -8.27 13.01 15.40
C LEU A 148 -8.77 14.43 15.71
N HIS A 149 -10.05 14.55 16.04
CA HIS A 149 -10.74 15.84 16.18
C HIS A 149 -10.63 16.43 17.59
N ARG A 150 -10.03 15.69 18.53
CA ARG A 150 -9.87 16.16 19.90
C ARG A 150 -8.78 17.24 19.95
N PRO A 151 -9.06 18.43 20.51
CA PRO A 151 -8.01 19.39 20.85
C PRO A 151 -7.00 18.69 21.76
N HIS A 152 -5.77 18.52 21.30
CA HIS A 152 -4.75 17.83 22.09
C HIS A 152 -4.29 18.74 23.22
N THR A 153 -4.79 18.51 24.43
CA THR A 153 -4.38 19.22 25.67
C THR A 153 -2.99 18.81 26.17
N ASN A 154 -2.21 18.09 25.37
CA ASN A 154 -0.88 17.61 25.74
C ASN A 154 0.18 18.47 25.06
N GLN A 155 1.19 18.86 25.84
CA GLN A 155 2.43 19.58 25.48
C GLN A 155 3.24 18.97 24.31
N PHE A 156 2.79 17.87 23.71
CA PHE A 156 3.41 17.21 22.55
C PHE A 156 2.64 17.61 21.30
N ASN A 157 2.91 18.83 20.87
CA ASN A 157 2.52 19.33 19.58
C ASN A 157 3.34 18.57 18.52
N CYS A 158 2.71 17.94 17.52
CA CYS A 158 3.42 17.20 16.45
C CYS A 158 4.35 18.10 15.60
N THR A 159 4.32 19.41 15.86
CA THR A 159 5.29 20.42 15.42
C THR A 159 6.67 20.31 16.09
N GLU A 160 6.81 19.60 17.21
CA GLU A 160 8.13 19.27 17.79
C GLU A 160 8.71 18.02 17.12
N LYS A 161 9.67 18.21 16.20
CA LYS A 161 10.45 17.13 15.58
C LYS A 161 11.23 16.35 16.65
N LYS A 162 10.67 15.25 17.17
CA LYS A 162 11.42 14.30 18.01
C LYS A 162 11.82 13.09 17.17
N THR A 163 13.07 12.69 17.32
CA THR A 163 13.59 11.42 16.80
C THR A 163 12.92 10.25 17.54
N PRO A 164 12.62 9.13 16.85
CA PRO A 164 12.00 7.98 17.48
C PRO A 164 12.91 7.42 18.58
N TYR A 165 12.34 7.13 19.75
CA TYR A 165 12.98 6.27 20.74
C TYR A 165 12.96 4.84 20.17
N ILE A 166 14.14 4.37 19.78
CA ILE A 166 14.42 2.99 19.36
C ILE A 166 14.43 2.10 20.60
#